data_AF-A0A4V6DT35-F1
#
_entry.id   AF-A0A4V6DT35-F1
#
_cell.length_a   1.000
_cell.length_b   1.000
_cell.length_c   1.000
_cell.angle_alpha   90.00
_cell.angle_beta   90.00
_cell.angle_gamma   90.00
#
_symmetry.space_group_name_H-M   'P 1'
#
loop_
_entity.id
_entity.type
_entity.pdbx_description
1 polymer ?
#
loop_
_entity_poly.entity_id
_entity_poly.type
_entity_poly.pdbx_seq_one_letter_code
_entity_poly.pdbx_strand_id
1 'polypeptide(L)'
;MEDAKQQLESLWIKYLGFLDQYSKAQQEISKHHSSGIFSLAEANFKNTTRTRYGQDYYDERMQAATRCSVSGSSTQMFALDRDAIPTTSLNNDHARNSEQQPTDKSEPSGSSEKPDANESVPEKTIPSKDPLRWFGILVQPQLRSCQRSFLGMVTGPVLEAVNASRSLRQLEVEIRRLRKDIRKAERASKTAGADAT
;
A
#
# COMPACT_ATOMS: atom_id res chain seq x y z
N MET A 1 35.05 -27.26 7.17
CA MET A 1 35.67 -25.95 6.85
C MET A 1 35.12 -25.44 5.53
N GLU A 2 35.19 -26.25 4.46
CA GLU A 2 34.65 -25.88 3.14
C GLU A 2 33.14 -25.65 3.15
N ASP A 3 32.37 -26.54 3.78
CA ASP A 3 30.91 -26.40 3.89
C ASP A 3 30.47 -25.10 4.58
N ALA A 4 31.21 -24.66 5.61
CA ALA A 4 30.92 -23.41 6.33
C ALA A 4 31.21 -22.17 5.48
N LYS A 5 32.20 -22.23 4.58
CA LYS A 5 32.48 -21.17 3.61
C LYS A 5 31.39 -21.09 2.55
N GLN A 6 30.97 -22.23 2.00
CA GLN A 6 29.85 -22.30 1.04
C GLN A 6 28.54 -21.77 1.66
N GLN A 7 28.28 -22.10 2.93
CA GLN A 7 27.14 -21.53 3.67
C GLN A 7 27.24 -20.01 3.78
N LEU A 8 28.42 -19.48 4.14
CA LEU A 8 28.63 -18.03 4.24
C LEU A 8 28.42 -17.33 2.89
N GLU A 9 28.95 -17.88 1.80
CA GLU A 9 28.72 -17.38 0.44
C GLU A 9 27.23 -17.38 0.09
N SER A 10 26.52 -18.47 0.39
CA SER A 10 25.07 -18.55 0.16
C SER A 10 24.28 -17.47 0.92
N LEU A 11 24.69 -17.13 2.15
CA LEU A 11 24.08 -16.05 2.93
C LEU A 11 24.38 -14.67 2.35
N TRP A 12 25.60 -14.45 1.86
CA TRP A 12 25.96 -13.19 1.17
C TRP A 12 25.17 -13.00 -0.12
N ILE A 13 25.00 -14.05 -0.91
CA ILE A 13 24.18 -14.00 -2.14
C ILE A 13 22.75 -13.61 -1.79
N LYS A 14 22.15 -14.25 -0.77
CA LYS A 14 20.80 -13.89 -0.28
C LYS A 14 20.74 -12.45 0.22
N TYR A 15 21.74 -12.01 0.98
CA TYR A 15 21.82 -10.66 1.53
C TYR A 15 21.85 -9.61 0.41
N LEU A 16 22.70 -9.80 -0.61
CA LEU A 16 22.77 -8.92 -1.77
C LEU A 16 21.45 -8.91 -2.56
N GLY A 17 20.80 -10.07 -2.68
CA GLY A 17 19.47 -10.17 -3.29
C GLY A 17 18.40 -9.33 -2.55
N PHE A 18 18.35 -9.42 -1.22
CA PHE A 18 17.42 -8.60 -0.43
C PHE A 18 17.79 -7.11 -0.44
N LEU A 19 19.08 -6.77 -0.55
CA LEU A 19 19.53 -5.39 -0.67
C LEU A 19 19.07 -4.76 -2.00
N ASP A 20 19.17 -5.51 -3.10
CA ASP A 20 18.65 -5.09 -4.41
C ASP A 20 17.12 -4.93 -4.37
N GLN A 21 16.40 -5.89 -3.79
CA GLN A 21 14.94 -5.79 -3.59
C GLN A 21 14.55 -4.55 -2.78
N TYR A 22 15.25 -4.29 -1.68
CA TYR A 22 15.02 -3.11 -0.85
C TYR A 22 15.27 -1.81 -1.63
N SER A 23 16.37 -1.73 -2.39
CA SER A 23 16.71 -0.56 -3.21
C SER A 23 15.65 -0.29 -4.28
N LYS A 24 15.22 -1.33 -5.01
CA LYS A 24 14.15 -1.24 -6.01
C LYS A 24 12.83 -0.79 -5.39
N ALA A 25 12.46 -1.36 -4.24
CA ALA A 25 11.27 -0.96 -3.51
C ALA A 25 11.32 0.52 -3.10
N GLN A 26 12.47 1.02 -2.62
CA GLN A 26 12.65 2.45 -2.28
C GLN A 26 12.49 3.38 -3.50
N GLN A 27 12.95 2.95 -4.68
CA GLN A 27 12.78 3.71 -5.93
C GLN A 27 11.30 3.83 -6.31
N GLU A 28 10.56 2.71 -6.25
CA GLU A 28 9.11 2.72 -6.53
C GLU A 28 8.34 3.52 -5.48
N ILE A 29 8.70 3.45 -4.19
CA ILE A 29 8.12 4.31 -3.14
C ILE A 29 8.28 5.79 -3.53
N SER A 30 9.49 6.20 -3.91
CA SER A 30 9.79 7.60 -4.26
C SER A 30 8.98 8.08 -5.46
N LYS A 31 8.80 7.20 -6.46
CA LYS A 31 8.00 7.46 -7.66
C LYS A 31 6.50 7.60 -7.34
N HIS A 32 5.93 6.68 -6.56
CA HIS A 32 4.54 6.78 -6.15
C HIS A 32 4.28 8.00 -5.25
N HIS A 33 5.19 8.26 -4.32
CA HIS A 33 5.10 9.39 -3.41
C HIS A 33 5.10 10.73 -4.17
N SER A 34 6.06 10.93 -5.07
CA SER A 34 6.11 12.14 -5.90
C SER A 34 4.86 12.29 -6.76
N SER A 35 4.42 11.24 -7.46
CA SER A 35 3.18 11.23 -8.24
C SER A 35 1.94 11.59 -7.40
N GLY A 36 1.81 11.02 -6.20
CA GLY A 36 0.72 11.29 -5.28
C GLY A 36 0.70 12.75 -4.80
N ILE A 37 1.87 13.27 -4.39
CA ILE A 37 2.01 14.66 -3.95
C ILE A 37 1.73 15.65 -5.09
N PHE A 38 2.19 15.38 -6.31
CA PHE A 38 1.87 16.23 -7.47
C PHE A 38 0.38 16.24 -7.78
N SER A 39 -0.28 15.07 -7.75
CA SER A 39 -1.72 14.96 -7.94
C SER A 39 -2.49 15.74 -6.87
N LEU A 40 -2.03 15.67 -5.61
CA LEU A 40 -2.62 16.45 -4.51
C LEU A 40 -2.42 17.96 -4.69
N ALA A 41 -1.25 18.39 -5.13
CA ALA A 41 -0.96 19.79 -5.42
C ALA A 41 -1.84 20.32 -6.55
N GLU A 42 -2.03 19.53 -7.61
CA GLU A 42 -2.91 19.87 -8.73
C GLU A 42 -4.38 19.98 -8.28
N ALA A 43 -4.85 19.06 -7.43
CA ALA A 43 -6.19 19.11 -6.86
C ALA A 43 -6.38 20.40 -6.04
N ASN A 44 -5.42 20.73 -5.18
CA ASN A 44 -5.45 21.95 -4.38
C ASN A 44 -5.42 23.22 -5.23
N PHE A 45 -4.68 23.23 -6.34
CA PHE A 45 -4.62 24.36 -7.26
C PHE A 45 -5.94 24.56 -8.01
N LYS A 46 -6.58 23.47 -8.44
CA LYS A 46 -7.86 23.49 -9.16
C LYS A 46 -9.08 23.67 -8.25
N ASN A 47 -8.89 23.69 -6.92
CA ASN A 47 -10.00 23.85 -5.99
C ASN A 47 -10.51 25.30 -5.98
N THR A 48 -11.75 25.49 -6.44
CA THR A 48 -12.43 26.80 -6.48
C THR A 48 -12.85 27.29 -5.09
N THR A 49 -12.94 26.40 -4.10
CA THR A 49 -13.42 26.67 -2.74
C THR A 49 -12.34 27.33 -1.86
N ARG A 50 -11.15 27.63 -2.42
CA ARG A 50 -9.97 28.23 -1.75
C ARG A 50 -9.45 27.49 -0.51
N THR A 51 -10.07 26.38 -0.15
CA THR A 51 -9.72 25.54 1.00
C THR A 51 -8.86 24.39 0.52
N ARG A 52 -7.84 24.00 1.28
CA ARG A 52 -6.96 22.89 0.90
C ARG A 52 -7.60 21.57 1.29
N TYR A 53 -7.42 20.54 0.48
CA TYR A 53 -7.74 19.18 0.86
C TYR A 53 -6.82 18.77 2.02
N GLY A 54 -7.42 18.53 3.18
CA GLY A 54 -6.67 18.32 4.42
C GLY A 54 -7.56 17.84 5.56
N GLN A 55 -7.01 17.91 6.76
CA GLN A 55 -7.60 17.38 7.98
C GLN A 55 -8.94 18.02 8.33
N ASP A 56 -9.19 19.26 7.88
CA ASP A 56 -10.44 19.99 8.10
C ASP A 56 -11.67 19.27 7.52
N TYR A 57 -11.47 18.33 6.59
CA TYR A 57 -12.52 17.52 5.97
C TYR A 57 -12.61 16.11 6.57
N TYR A 58 -11.77 15.75 7.53
CA TYR A 58 -11.79 14.40 8.10
C TYR A 58 -12.98 14.25 9.06
N ASP A 59 -13.74 13.17 8.86
CA ASP A 59 -14.70 12.73 9.86
C ASP A 59 -13.93 12.02 11.00
N GLU A 60 -14.22 12.37 12.25
CA GLU A 60 -13.64 11.75 13.46
C GLU A 60 -13.91 10.24 13.53
N ARG A 61 -14.85 9.74 12.71
CA ARG A 61 -15.18 8.31 12.60
C ARG A 61 -14.34 7.55 11.57
N MET A 62 -13.27 8.16 11.03
CA MET A 62 -12.39 7.51 10.06
C MET A 62 -11.88 6.15 10.56
N GLN A 63 -12.06 5.12 9.74
CA GLN A 63 -11.43 3.81 9.93
C GLN A 63 -10.39 3.57 8.84
N ALA A 64 -9.32 2.86 9.19
CA ALA A 64 -8.28 2.49 8.24
C ALA A 64 -8.88 1.65 7.10
N ALA A 65 -8.79 2.19 5.88
CA ALA A 65 -9.32 1.55 4.69
C ALA A 65 -8.50 0.31 4.33
N THR A 66 -7.17 0.38 4.50
CA THR A 66 -6.21 -0.73 4.30
C THR A 66 -5.60 -1.18 5.62
N ARG A 67 -5.41 -2.50 5.78
CA ARG A 67 -4.77 -3.10 6.96
C ARG A 67 -3.68 -4.09 6.55
N CYS A 68 -2.64 -4.18 7.36
CA CYS A 68 -1.57 -5.15 7.21
C CYS A 68 -1.55 -6.07 8.43
N SER A 69 -1.44 -7.36 8.21
CA SER A 69 -1.24 -8.36 9.25
C SER A 69 0.25 -8.64 9.43
N VAL A 70 0.61 -9.01 10.66
CA VAL A 70 1.98 -9.32 11.06
C VAL A 70 2.06 -10.78 11.48
N SER A 71 2.68 -11.62 10.65
CA SER A 71 2.95 -13.03 10.93
C SER A 71 4.40 -13.23 11.39
N GLY A 72 4.59 -13.67 12.65
CA GLY A 72 5.90 -13.62 13.31
C GLY A 72 7.04 -14.47 12.71
N SER A 73 6.73 -15.51 11.93
CA SER A 73 7.67 -16.61 11.69
C SER A 73 8.34 -16.66 10.30
N SER A 74 7.98 -15.80 9.34
CA SER A 74 8.47 -15.92 7.95
C SER A 74 9.22 -14.67 7.43
N THR A 75 9.98 -14.85 6.35
CA THR A 75 10.62 -13.80 5.54
C THR A 75 9.60 -12.76 5.05
N GLN A 76 8.35 -13.18 4.84
CA GLN A 76 7.19 -12.34 4.56
C GLN A 76 6.34 -12.24 5.83
N MET A 77 6.75 -11.38 6.76
CA MET A 77 6.01 -11.18 8.01
C MET A 77 4.88 -10.19 7.85
N PHE A 78 5.08 -9.17 7.03
CA PHE A 78 4.04 -8.21 6.77
C PHE A 78 3.31 -8.66 5.51
N ALA A 79 2.00 -8.91 5.65
CA ALA A 79 1.13 -9.25 4.54
C ALA A 79 -0.06 -8.30 4.54
N LEU A 80 -0.53 -7.93 3.35
CA LEU A 80 -1.75 -7.16 3.21
C LEU A 80 -2.94 -8.03 3.62
N ASP A 81 -3.81 -7.49 4.48
CA ASP A 81 -5.06 -8.13 4.83
C ASP A 81 -6.03 -7.99 3.64
N ARG A 82 -6.32 -9.12 2.97
CA ARG A 82 -7.12 -9.12 1.73
C ARG A 82 -8.57 -8.68 1.95
N ASP A 83 -9.10 -8.88 3.16
CA ASP A 83 -10.46 -8.47 3.54
C ASP A 83 -10.56 -6.97 3.87
N ALA A 84 -9.40 -6.30 3.96
CA ALA A 84 -9.28 -4.86 4.18
C ALA A 84 -8.79 -4.13 2.93
N ILE A 85 -8.95 -4.66 1.71
CA ILE A 85 -8.76 -3.84 0.52
C ILE A 85 -10.06 -3.04 0.34
N PRO A 86 -10.04 -1.71 0.46
CA PRO A 86 -11.21 -0.95 0.07
C PRO A 86 -11.36 -1.18 -1.43
N THR A 87 -12.54 -1.66 -1.84
CA THR A 87 -12.99 -1.73 -3.22
C THR A 87 -13.19 -0.31 -3.78
N THR A 88 -12.20 0.56 -3.66
CA THR A 88 -12.13 1.82 -4.37
C THR A 88 -11.55 1.54 -5.75
N SER A 89 -12.41 0.94 -6.57
CA SER A 89 -12.46 1.00 -8.03
C SER A 89 -11.12 0.98 -8.79
N LEU A 90 -10.70 -0.23 -9.14
CA LEU A 90 -9.96 -0.51 -10.38
C LEU A 90 -10.90 -0.55 -11.61
N ASN A 91 -12.08 0.06 -11.55
CA ASN A 91 -12.99 0.13 -12.70
C ASN A 91 -12.58 1.28 -13.59
N ASN A 92 -11.91 0.89 -14.67
CA ASN A 92 -11.58 1.72 -15.82
C ASN A 92 -12.84 1.84 -16.70
N ASP A 93 -13.82 2.65 -16.29
CA ASP A 93 -14.99 2.95 -17.13
C ASP A 93 -14.62 4.04 -18.16
N HIS A 94 -13.82 3.63 -19.15
CA HIS A 94 -13.54 4.39 -20.35
C HIS A 94 -13.52 3.44 -21.55
N ALA A 95 -14.72 2.96 -21.94
CA ALA A 95 -14.99 2.45 -23.28
C ALA A 95 -16.50 2.38 -23.51
N ARG A 96 -17.10 3.48 -23.97
CA ARG A 96 -18.16 3.48 -25.00
C ARG A 96 -18.48 4.93 -25.40
N ASN A 97 -17.86 5.35 -26.49
CA ASN A 97 -18.38 6.37 -27.39
C ASN A 97 -18.74 5.67 -28.72
N SER A 98 -19.66 6.29 -29.47
CA SER A 98 -20.35 5.85 -30.70
C SER A 98 -21.61 5.01 -30.42
N GLU A 99 -22.84 5.36 -30.83
CA GLU A 99 -23.32 6.18 -31.96
C GLU A 99 -24.64 6.93 -31.64
N GLN A 100 -24.80 8.12 -32.25
CA GLN A 100 -26.05 8.82 -32.55
C GLN A 100 -26.90 7.93 -33.50
N GLN A 101 -28.24 7.86 -33.55
CA GLN A 101 -29.29 8.89 -33.57
C GLN A 101 -30.68 8.16 -33.60
N PRO A 102 -31.85 8.78 -33.91
CA PRO A 102 -33.02 8.87 -33.01
C PRO A 102 -34.26 8.09 -33.50
N THR A 103 -35.31 7.94 -32.67
CA THR A 103 -36.70 7.79 -33.14
C THR A 103 -37.70 8.30 -32.10
N ASP A 104 -38.91 8.57 -32.58
CA ASP A 104 -39.77 9.72 -32.36
C ASP A 104 -41.00 9.41 -31.46
N LYS A 105 -41.56 10.44 -30.80
CA LYS A 105 -42.96 10.63 -30.28
C LYS A 105 -43.57 9.59 -29.31
N SER A 106 -44.18 9.97 -28.17
CA SER A 106 -45.35 10.86 -28.04
C SER A 106 -45.59 11.32 -26.58
N GLU A 107 -46.05 12.55 -26.39
CA GLU A 107 -46.56 13.20 -25.15
C GLU A 107 -48.05 12.81 -24.83
N PRO A 108 -48.79 13.47 -23.90
CA PRO A 108 -48.63 13.67 -22.44
C PRO A 108 -49.96 13.41 -21.65
N SER A 109 -50.01 13.83 -20.37
CA SER A 109 -51.18 14.10 -19.48
C SER A 109 -51.28 13.15 -18.28
N GLY A 110 -51.50 13.55 -17.02
CA GLY A 110 -51.79 14.84 -16.40
C GLY A 110 -52.46 14.62 -15.02
N SER A 111 -52.23 15.52 -14.06
CA SER A 111 -52.93 15.76 -12.77
C SER A 111 -52.71 14.76 -11.60
N SER A 112 -52.10 15.20 -10.48
CA SER A 112 -52.72 15.73 -9.23
C SER A 112 -52.96 14.57 -8.23
N GLU A 113 -52.69 14.57 -6.92
CA GLU A 113 -52.54 15.57 -5.86
C GLU A 113 -51.88 14.85 -4.64
N LYS A 114 -51.12 15.57 -3.80
CA LYS A 114 -50.80 15.22 -2.39
C LYS A 114 -52.01 15.62 -1.50
N PRO A 115 -52.13 15.30 -0.19
CA PRO A 115 -51.11 14.83 0.76
C PRO A 115 -51.56 13.72 1.74
N ASP A 116 -50.63 13.03 2.40
CA ASP A 116 -50.74 12.90 3.85
C ASP A 116 -49.41 12.62 4.53
N ALA A 117 -49.27 13.20 5.71
CA ALA A 117 -48.07 13.24 6.51
C ALA A 117 -47.74 11.86 7.09
N ASN A 118 -46.53 11.37 6.83
CA ASN A 118 -45.90 10.45 7.76
C ASN A 118 -44.44 10.85 7.93
N GLU A 119 -44.19 11.44 9.09
CA GLU A 119 -42.92 11.84 9.63
C GLU A 119 -42.01 10.62 9.72
N SER A 120 -41.13 10.47 8.74
CA SER A 120 -39.98 9.56 8.83
C SER A 120 -38.74 10.40 8.59
N VAL A 121 -38.15 10.85 9.70
CA VAL A 121 -36.77 11.31 9.74
C VAL A 121 -35.92 10.23 9.06
N PRO A 122 -35.18 10.50 7.97
CA PRO A 122 -34.26 9.50 7.45
C PRO A 122 -33.07 9.42 8.40
N GLU A 123 -33.13 8.46 9.30
CA GLU A 123 -32.05 8.08 10.18
C GLU A 123 -30.85 7.55 9.37
N LYS A 124 -29.72 8.23 9.54
CA LYS A 124 -28.32 7.74 9.40
C LYS A 124 -27.96 7.10 8.06
N THR A 125 -27.48 7.92 7.12
CA THR A 125 -26.53 7.42 6.12
C THR A 125 -25.25 7.01 6.82
N ILE A 126 -24.97 5.71 6.84
CA ILE A 126 -23.68 5.16 7.23
C ILE A 126 -22.61 5.91 6.43
N PRO A 127 -21.61 6.57 7.07
CA PRO A 127 -20.59 7.29 6.34
C PRO A 127 -19.87 6.31 5.43
N SER A 128 -19.70 6.69 4.16
CA SER A 128 -19.15 5.81 3.14
C SER A 128 -17.76 5.31 3.54
N LYS A 129 -17.52 4.02 3.32
CA LYS A 129 -16.24 3.35 3.56
C LYS A 129 -15.07 3.94 2.76
N ASP A 130 -15.37 4.73 1.73
CA ASP A 130 -14.39 5.43 0.91
C ASP A 130 -14.07 6.84 1.47
N PRO A 131 -12.84 7.09 1.94
CA PRO A 131 -12.45 8.38 2.51
C PRO A 131 -12.50 9.54 1.51
N LEU A 132 -12.50 9.27 0.20
CA LEU A 132 -12.59 10.32 -0.81
C LEU A 132 -13.91 11.09 -0.77
N ARG A 133 -14.99 10.45 -0.32
CA ARG A 133 -16.32 11.06 -0.27
C ARG A 133 -16.47 12.09 0.85
N TRP A 134 -15.52 12.16 1.79
CA TRP A 134 -15.49 13.22 2.80
C TRP A 134 -15.21 14.61 2.19
N PHE A 135 -14.63 14.65 0.99
CA PHE A 135 -14.36 15.90 0.26
C PHE A 135 -15.53 16.33 -0.65
N GLY A 136 -16.72 15.76 -0.44
CA GLY A 136 -17.94 16.07 -1.17
C GLY A 136 -18.37 14.98 -2.16
N ILE A 137 -19.56 15.18 -2.74
CA ILE A 137 -20.18 14.22 -3.66
C ILE A 137 -19.41 14.14 -4.99
N LEU A 138 -18.87 15.28 -5.45
CA LEU A 138 -18.11 15.38 -6.69
C LEU A 138 -16.61 15.42 -6.39
N VAL A 139 -16.01 14.24 -6.28
CA VAL A 139 -14.56 14.11 -6.04
C VAL A 139 -13.78 14.40 -7.32
N GLN A 140 -12.82 15.34 -7.23
CA GLN A 140 -11.92 15.67 -8.34
C GLN A 140 -11.10 14.45 -8.79
N PRO A 141 -10.88 14.26 -10.11
CA PRO A 141 -10.13 13.12 -10.62
C PRO A 141 -8.69 13.07 -10.09
N GLN A 142 -8.07 14.22 -9.83
CA GLN A 142 -6.74 14.33 -9.24
C GLN A 142 -6.67 13.71 -7.83
N LEU A 143 -7.73 13.83 -7.04
CA LEU A 143 -7.78 13.26 -5.70
C LEU A 143 -7.87 11.73 -5.75
N ARG A 144 -8.56 11.20 -6.77
CA ARG A 144 -8.57 9.75 -7.06
C ARG A 144 -7.19 9.26 -7.51
N SER A 145 -6.51 10.00 -8.38
CA SER A 145 -5.13 9.70 -8.78
C SER A 145 -4.18 9.72 -7.60
N CYS A 146 -4.31 10.72 -6.72
CA CYS A 146 -3.55 10.83 -5.48
C CYS A 146 -3.75 9.61 -4.57
N GLN A 147 -5.01 9.25 -4.28
CA GLN A 147 -5.33 8.06 -3.48
C GLN A 147 -4.75 6.79 -4.13
N ARG A 148 -4.88 6.63 -5.45
CA ARG A 148 -4.35 5.47 -6.17
C ARG A 148 -2.82 5.37 -6.06
N SER A 149 -2.10 6.47 -6.20
CA SER A 149 -0.64 6.50 -6.06
C SER A 149 -0.21 6.11 -4.65
N PHE A 150 -0.86 6.67 -3.61
CA PHE A 150 -0.52 6.33 -2.22
C PHE A 150 -0.94 4.93 -1.81
N LEU A 151 -2.11 4.45 -2.26
CA LEU A 151 -2.52 3.08 -2.01
C LEU A 151 -1.54 2.10 -2.67
N GLY A 152 -1.21 2.31 -3.96
CA GLY A 152 -0.23 1.48 -4.66
C GLY A 152 1.13 1.44 -3.97
N MET A 153 1.59 2.58 -3.45
CA MET A 153 2.82 2.69 -2.64
C MET A 153 2.77 1.83 -1.39
N VAL A 154 1.70 1.95 -0.59
CA VAL A 154 1.58 1.29 0.72
C VAL A 154 1.34 -0.21 0.57
N THR A 155 0.51 -0.62 -0.40
CA THR A 155 0.13 -2.03 -0.59
C THR A 155 1.18 -2.86 -1.30
N GLY A 156 2.17 -2.23 -1.97
CA GLY A 156 3.23 -2.93 -2.68
C GLY A 156 4.62 -2.53 -2.17
N PRO A 157 5.25 -1.48 -2.74
CA PRO A 157 6.65 -1.14 -2.47
C PRO A 157 7.01 -0.96 -1.00
N VAL A 158 6.14 -0.35 -0.19
CA VAL A 158 6.39 -0.20 1.26
C VAL A 158 6.44 -1.58 1.94
N LEU A 159 5.51 -2.47 1.60
CA LEU A 159 5.45 -3.81 2.18
C LEU A 159 6.70 -4.63 1.82
N GLU A 160 7.10 -4.56 0.55
CA GLU A 160 8.33 -5.20 0.06
C GLU A 160 9.58 -4.65 0.76
N ALA A 161 9.70 -3.32 0.89
CA ALA A 161 10.82 -2.69 1.58
C ALA A 161 10.92 -3.12 3.05
N VAL A 162 9.78 -3.22 3.75
CA VAL A 162 9.74 -3.63 5.15
C VAL A 162 10.14 -5.11 5.30
N ASN A 163 9.60 -6.00 4.45
CA ASN A 163 9.94 -7.42 4.47
C ASN A 163 11.42 -7.66 4.09
N ALA A 164 11.94 -6.96 3.09
CA ALA A 164 13.36 -7.01 2.72
C ALA A 164 14.26 -6.49 3.84
N SER A 165 13.93 -5.35 4.46
CA SER A 165 14.68 -4.79 5.59
C SER A 165 14.77 -5.75 6.77
N ARG A 166 13.67 -6.43 7.09
CA ARG A 166 13.66 -7.47 8.14
C ARG A 166 14.55 -8.65 7.78
N SER A 167 14.46 -9.12 6.53
CA SER A 167 15.25 -10.26 6.04
C SER A 167 16.75 -9.95 6.06
N LEU A 168 17.14 -8.72 5.70
CA LEU A 168 18.52 -8.25 5.83
C LEU A 168 19.02 -8.35 7.28
N ARG A 169 18.24 -7.86 8.25
CA ARG A 169 18.61 -7.95 9.68
C ARG A 169 18.77 -9.40 10.17
N GLN A 170 17.91 -10.31 9.71
CA GLN A 170 18.02 -11.73 10.05
C GLN A 170 19.31 -12.34 9.48
N LEU A 171 19.60 -12.10 8.21
CA LEU A 171 20.81 -12.58 7.56
C LEU A 171 22.07 -12.00 8.18
N GLU A 172 22.07 -10.72 8.58
CA GLU A 172 23.21 -10.12 9.30
C GLU A 172 23.53 -10.87 10.59
N VAL A 173 22.50 -11.29 11.34
CA VAL A 173 22.68 -12.06 12.58
C VAL A 173 23.27 -13.44 12.26
N GLU A 174 22.76 -14.13 11.23
CA GLU A 174 23.25 -15.45 10.81
C GLU A 174 24.71 -15.37 10.31
N ILE A 175 25.04 -14.38 9.49
CA ILE A 175 26.41 -14.12 9.00
C ILE A 175 27.35 -13.86 10.18
N ARG A 176 26.95 -13.05 11.16
CA ARG A 176 27.75 -12.78 12.36
C ARG A 176 27.98 -14.04 13.19
N ARG A 177 26.96 -14.90 13.34
CA ARG A 177 27.06 -16.18 14.06
C ARG A 177 28.01 -17.15 13.35
N LEU A 178 27.81 -17.42 12.06
CA LEU A 178 28.67 -18.33 11.30
C LEU A 178 30.12 -17.87 11.29
N ARG A 179 30.39 -16.57 11.11
CA ARG A 179 31.77 -16.04 11.17
C ARG A 179 32.42 -16.25 12.54
N LYS A 180 31.64 -16.14 13.63
CA LYS A 180 32.13 -16.42 14.99
C LYS A 180 32.45 -17.91 15.15
N ASP A 181 31.60 -18.79 14.64
CA ASP A 181 31.77 -20.24 14.74
C ASP A 181 32.97 -20.73 13.93
N ILE A 182 33.16 -20.21 12.71
CA ILE A 182 34.34 -20.47 11.88
C ILE A 182 35.62 -20.05 12.64
N ARG A 183 35.65 -18.83 13.19
CA ARG A 183 36.81 -18.34 13.95
C ARG A 183 37.10 -19.18 15.21
N LYS A 184 36.06 -19.71 15.86
CA LYS A 184 36.22 -20.59 17.02
C LYS A 184 36.78 -21.95 16.60
N ALA A 185 36.28 -22.53 15.51
CA ALA A 185 36.77 -23.79 14.97
C ALA A 185 38.23 -23.69 14.50
N GLU A 186 38.61 -22.60 13.83
CA GLU A 186 39.99 -22.33 13.41
C GLU A 186 40.96 -22.19 14.59
N ARG A 187 40.51 -21.60 15.70
CA ARG A 187 41.32 -21.50 16.92
C ARG A 187 41.48 -22.87 17.59
N ALA A 188 40.41 -23.65 17.68
CA ALA A 188 40.44 -24.97 18.28
C ALA A 188 41.37 -25.93 17.50
N SER A 189 41.34 -25.90 16.16
CA SER A 189 42.24 -26.71 15.34
C SER A 189 43.71 -26.29 15.50
N LYS A 190 43.98 -24.99 15.65
CA LYS A 190 45.34 -24.48 15.88
C LYS A 190 45.91 -24.88 17.24
N THR A 191 45.09 -24.88 18.29
CA THR A 191 45.52 -25.34 19.63
C THR A 191 45.74 -26.85 19.67
N ALA A 192 44.86 -27.64 19.06
CA ALA A 192 45.03 -29.10 18.99
C ALA A 192 46.27 -29.53 18.20
N GLY A 193 46.69 -28.76 17.19
CA GLY A 193 47.93 -29.01 16.46
C GLY A 193 49.21 -28.63 17.23
N ALA A 194 49.11 -27.79 18.27
CA ALA A 194 50.26 -27.36 19.07
C ALA A 194 50.54 -28.31 20.25
N ASP A 195 49.52 -29.02 20.77
CA ASP A 195 49.68 -30.03 21.83
C ASP A 195 50.14 -31.41 21.30
N ALA A 196 50.18 -31.60 19.97
CA ALA A 196 50.56 -32.85 19.31
C ALA A 196 52.02 -32.91 18.83
N THR A 197 52.82 -31.88 19.14
CA THR A 197 54.26 -31.75 18.83
C THR A 197 55.04 -31.42 20.08
#